data_AF-A0A820HZE6-F1
#
_entry.id   AF-A0A820HZE6-F1
#
_cell.length_a   1.000
_cell.length_b   1.000
_cell.length_c   1.000
_cell.angle_alpha   90.00
_cell.angle_beta   90.00
_cell.angle_gamma   90.00
#
_symmetry.space_group_name_H-M   'P 1'
#
loop_
_entity.id
_entity.type
_entity.pdbx_description
1 polymer ?
#
loop_
_entity_poly.entity_id
_entity_poly.type
_entity_poly.pdbx_seq_one_letter_code
_entity_poly.pdbx_strand_id
1 'polypeptide(L)'
;ITIYIIFTDTIIDQSFSNPSENDYNNLLISHSKSLDCPCNKISIAYKDFIEINTTFHQICSSDFVNIKWINYLFHEGYWYDYERRDIRVRGSAYFLFLSSLCSISQTTINNAIEQFLNEIFINTKLISEPEFNIQIENIILQFRNETLTKFSGSLKLLRDIMNGNAFVSSYFLNWYWWRDVNSTSSIIPISPIIMENGCSCGTQSDCIDSGGIYYILNNIQKFAMPGWNIGCSVVETLLYSTFECLYNQTCIDLLLHYATSVSSLYSYGMNISAINSSIVSRFKRNALTQTIADELFIEEWKVNSSYSLFYNQCAPAYCSYK
;
A
#
# COMPACT_ATOMS: atom_id res chain seq x y z
N ILE A 1 -40.55 -47.02 55.77
CA ILE A 1 -40.91 -46.86 54.34
C ILE A 1 -40.62 -45.41 54.00
N THR A 2 -39.52 -45.16 53.32
CA THR A 2 -39.08 -43.81 52.93
C THR A 2 -39.38 -43.69 51.44
N ILE A 3 -40.36 -42.87 51.09
CA ILE A 3 -40.75 -42.63 49.69
C ILE A 3 -39.82 -41.54 49.17
N TYR A 4 -38.91 -41.90 48.27
CA TYR A 4 -38.16 -40.95 47.45
C TYR A 4 -39.08 -40.46 46.33
N ILE A 5 -39.48 -39.19 46.40
CA ILE A 5 -40.10 -38.49 45.28
C ILE A 5 -38.94 -37.99 44.41
N ILE A 6 -38.73 -38.66 43.27
CA ILE A 6 -37.85 -38.18 42.21
C ILE A 6 -38.65 -37.15 41.43
N PHE A 7 -38.32 -35.86 41.60
CA PHE A 7 -38.72 -34.83 40.65
C PHE A 7 -37.87 -35.04 39.39
N THR A 8 -38.44 -35.69 38.38
CA THR A 8 -37.93 -35.53 37.02
C THR A 8 -38.44 -34.19 36.52
N ASP A 9 -37.61 -33.15 36.57
CA ASP A 9 -37.84 -31.97 35.74
C ASP A 9 -37.86 -32.45 34.29
N THR A 10 -39.06 -32.49 33.71
CA THR A 10 -39.23 -32.75 32.29
C THR A 10 -38.74 -31.48 31.59
N ILE A 11 -37.53 -31.55 31.04
CA ILE A 11 -36.99 -30.49 30.20
C ILE A 11 -37.85 -30.51 28.92
N ILE A 12 -38.84 -29.62 28.84
CA ILE A 12 -39.65 -29.45 27.65
C ILE A 12 -38.87 -28.52 26.72
N ASP A 13 -38.10 -29.09 25.79
CA ASP A 13 -37.49 -28.32 24.70
C ASP A 13 -38.63 -27.81 23.80
N GLN A 14 -38.88 -26.50 23.83
CA GLN A 14 -39.82 -25.84 22.92
C GLN A 14 -39.10 -25.58 21.60
N SER A 15 -39.78 -25.78 20.47
CA SER A 15 -39.21 -25.53 19.14
C SER A 15 -40.06 -24.56 18.33
N PHE A 16 -39.40 -23.64 17.62
CA PHE A 16 -39.99 -22.67 16.71
C PHE A 16 -39.45 -22.90 15.30
N SER A 17 -40.31 -23.24 14.34
CA SER A 17 -39.92 -23.55 12.97
C SER A 17 -39.78 -22.30 12.09
N ASN A 18 -38.75 -22.25 11.24
CA ASN A 18 -38.49 -21.18 10.25
C ASN A 18 -38.66 -19.77 10.84
N PRO A 19 -37.90 -19.41 11.88
CA PRO A 19 -37.95 -18.06 12.46
C PRO A 19 -37.60 -17.01 11.40
N SER A 20 -38.28 -15.87 11.46
CA SER A 20 -37.80 -14.64 10.84
C SER A 20 -36.69 -14.01 11.70
N GLU A 21 -35.95 -13.06 11.13
CA GLU A 21 -34.93 -12.30 11.88
C GLU A 21 -35.50 -11.66 13.15
N ASN A 22 -36.73 -11.11 13.06
CA ASN A 22 -37.43 -10.56 14.21
C ASN A 22 -37.84 -11.62 15.24
N ASP A 23 -38.26 -12.81 14.80
CA ASP A 23 -38.61 -13.91 15.71
C ASP A 23 -37.37 -14.38 16.48
N TYR A 24 -36.25 -14.53 15.77
CA TYR A 24 -34.97 -14.86 16.40
C TYR A 24 -34.55 -13.82 17.44
N ASN A 25 -34.63 -12.52 17.10
CA ASN A 25 -34.27 -11.46 18.03
C ASN A 25 -35.16 -11.46 19.29
N ASN A 26 -36.47 -11.72 19.13
CA ASN A 26 -37.38 -11.86 20.26
C ASN A 26 -37.04 -13.07 21.13
N LEU A 27 -36.77 -14.22 20.51
CA LEU A 27 -36.37 -15.45 21.21
C LEU A 27 -35.03 -15.29 21.94
N LEU A 28 -34.10 -14.54 21.36
CA LEU A 28 -32.80 -14.26 21.96
C LEU A 28 -32.95 -13.40 23.23
N ILE A 29 -33.89 -12.45 23.24
CA ILE A 29 -34.19 -11.62 24.43
C ILE A 29 -34.75 -12.48 25.57
N SER A 30 -35.69 -13.39 25.27
CA SER A 30 -36.35 -14.20 26.30
C SER A 30 -35.57 -15.44 26.74
N HIS A 31 -34.75 -16.02 25.87
CA HIS A 31 -34.09 -17.32 26.09
C HIS A 31 -32.58 -17.32 25.77
N SER A 32 -31.88 -16.19 25.92
CA SER A 32 -30.46 -16.03 25.53
C SER A 32 -29.50 -17.16 25.94
N LYS A 33 -29.73 -17.81 27.09
CA LYS A 33 -28.87 -18.88 27.62
C LYS A 33 -29.18 -20.27 27.08
N SER A 34 -30.39 -20.50 26.58
CA SER A 34 -30.88 -21.82 26.17
C SER A 34 -31.25 -21.90 24.68
N LEU A 35 -31.28 -20.76 23.97
CA LEU A 35 -31.63 -20.68 22.56
C LEU A 35 -30.56 -21.34 21.67
N ASP A 36 -31.01 -22.25 20.81
CA ASP A 36 -30.18 -22.94 19.84
C ASP A 36 -30.88 -22.95 18.47
N CYS A 37 -30.26 -22.33 17.47
CA CYS A 37 -30.82 -22.17 16.13
C CYS A 37 -29.79 -22.66 15.10
N PRO A 38 -29.81 -23.94 14.67
CA PRO A 38 -28.86 -24.45 13.68
C PRO A 38 -29.03 -23.75 12.32
N CYS A 39 -27.91 -23.39 11.70
CA CYS A 39 -27.92 -22.87 10.32
C CYS A 39 -28.14 -24.01 9.32
N ASN A 40 -28.97 -23.77 8.30
CA ASN A 40 -29.11 -24.68 7.17
C ASN A 40 -27.86 -24.68 6.28
N LYS A 41 -27.24 -23.50 6.11
CA LYS A 41 -25.96 -23.34 5.40
C LYS A 41 -24.88 -22.96 6.42
N ILE A 42 -24.02 -23.92 6.75
CA ILE A 42 -22.94 -23.73 7.75
C ILE A 42 -21.71 -23.00 7.21
N SER A 43 -21.66 -22.77 5.90
CA SER A 43 -20.51 -22.27 5.16
C SER A 43 -21.01 -21.23 4.15
N ILE A 44 -20.75 -19.95 4.45
CA ILE A 44 -21.26 -18.81 3.69
C ILE A 44 -20.08 -17.98 3.22
N ALA A 45 -20.01 -17.64 1.93
CA ALA A 45 -18.89 -16.85 1.41
C ALA A 45 -19.01 -15.40 1.91
N TYR A 46 -17.89 -14.74 2.22
CA TYR A 46 -17.93 -13.35 2.69
C TYR A 46 -18.59 -12.41 1.68
N LYS A 47 -18.40 -12.62 0.37
CA LYS A 47 -19.07 -11.85 -0.69
C LYS A 47 -20.61 -11.86 -0.61
N ASP A 48 -21.21 -12.84 0.06
CA ASP A 48 -22.66 -12.93 0.18
C ASP A 48 -23.22 -11.88 1.17
N PHE A 49 -22.37 -11.29 2.03
CA PHE A 49 -22.80 -10.34 3.06
C PHE A 49 -21.79 -9.22 3.41
N ILE A 50 -20.62 -9.17 2.76
CA ILE A 50 -19.59 -8.14 2.91
C ILE A 50 -19.27 -7.49 1.56
N GLU A 51 -19.15 -6.17 1.56
CA GLU A 51 -18.62 -5.36 0.46
C GLU A 51 -17.40 -4.57 0.95
N ILE A 52 -16.32 -4.56 0.16
CA ILE A 52 -15.09 -3.81 0.46
C ILE A 52 -14.70 -2.98 -0.76
N ASN A 53 -14.55 -1.68 -0.56
CA ASN A 53 -14.01 -0.75 -1.54
C ASN A 53 -12.86 0.05 -0.93
N THR A 54 -11.90 0.48 -1.74
CA THR A 54 -10.76 1.31 -1.30
C THR A 54 -10.66 2.59 -2.12
N THR A 55 -10.18 3.65 -1.47
CA THR A 55 -9.75 4.87 -2.16
C THR A 55 -8.23 4.98 -2.05
N PHE A 56 -7.57 5.38 -3.13
CA PHE A 56 -6.12 5.49 -3.17
C PHE A 56 -5.66 6.94 -3.10
N HIS A 57 -4.42 7.11 -2.65
CA HIS A 57 -3.73 8.38 -2.56
C HIS A 57 -3.67 9.05 -3.93
N GLN A 58 -3.92 10.36 -3.97
CA GLN A 58 -4.02 11.15 -5.19
C GLN A 58 -2.81 10.99 -6.12
N ILE A 59 -1.61 10.78 -5.55
CA ILE A 59 -0.38 10.54 -6.31
C ILE A 59 -0.55 9.44 -7.38
N CYS A 60 -1.27 8.36 -7.06
CA CYS A 60 -1.45 7.21 -7.95
C CYS A 60 -2.43 7.46 -9.12
N SER A 61 -3.07 8.63 -9.15
CA SER A 61 -3.92 9.08 -10.25
C SER A 61 -3.47 10.45 -10.81
N SER A 62 -2.34 10.96 -10.33
CA SER A 62 -1.81 12.27 -10.73
C SER A 62 -1.00 12.19 -12.03
N ASP A 63 -0.67 13.36 -12.59
CA ASP A 63 0.22 13.47 -13.74
C ASP A 63 1.61 12.86 -13.49
N PHE A 64 2.04 12.78 -12.23
CA PHE A 64 3.37 12.31 -11.83
C PHE A 64 3.59 10.81 -12.01
N VAL A 65 2.53 10.02 -12.21
CA VAL A 65 2.63 8.59 -12.56
C VAL A 65 2.37 8.34 -14.05
N ASN A 66 2.11 9.40 -14.82
CA ASN A 66 1.81 9.30 -16.25
C ASN A 66 3.09 9.12 -17.08
N ILE A 67 3.00 8.26 -18.10
CA ILE A 67 4.12 7.98 -19.01
C ILE A 67 4.62 9.24 -19.74
N LYS A 68 3.75 10.22 -20.01
CA LYS A 68 4.15 11.49 -20.63
C LYS A 68 5.14 12.23 -19.74
N TRP A 69 4.84 12.38 -18.45
CA TRP A 69 5.72 13.01 -17.47
C TRP A 69 7.06 12.28 -17.35
N ILE A 70 7.00 10.96 -17.22
CA ILE A 70 8.18 10.11 -17.11
C ILE A 70 9.10 10.28 -18.32
N ASN A 71 8.53 10.27 -19.53
CA ASN A 71 9.28 10.47 -20.77
C ASN A 71 9.82 11.89 -20.93
N TYR A 72 9.11 12.89 -20.41
CA TYR A 72 9.57 14.28 -20.45
C TYR A 72 10.82 14.51 -19.58
N LEU A 73 10.92 13.81 -18.44
CA LEU A 73 12.11 13.79 -17.59
C LEU A 73 13.19 12.83 -18.08
N PHE A 74 12.95 12.06 -19.14
CA PHE A 74 13.95 11.15 -19.66
C PHE A 74 14.96 11.91 -20.53
N HIS A 75 16.24 11.69 -20.28
CA HIS A 75 17.33 12.34 -21.00
C HIS A 75 18.37 11.31 -21.46
N GLU A 76 18.60 11.23 -22.77
CA GLU A 76 19.63 10.37 -23.36
C GLU A 76 20.99 11.09 -23.45
N GLY A 77 22.07 10.41 -23.08
CA GLY A 77 23.40 10.71 -23.63
C GLY A 77 24.39 11.54 -22.80
N TYR A 78 24.01 12.21 -21.69
CA TYR A 78 24.96 13.06 -20.92
C TYR A 78 24.94 12.85 -19.40
N TRP A 79 24.52 11.68 -18.92
CA TRP A 79 24.35 11.41 -17.49
C TRP A 79 25.63 11.49 -16.63
N TYR A 80 26.81 11.50 -17.25
CA TYR A 80 28.11 11.66 -16.59
C TYR A 80 28.39 13.10 -16.16
N ASP A 81 27.84 14.07 -16.89
CA ASP A 81 28.11 15.50 -16.67
C ASP A 81 27.17 16.10 -15.62
N TYR A 82 26.19 15.34 -15.12
CA TYR A 82 25.24 15.83 -14.13
C TYR A 82 25.54 15.24 -12.76
N GLU A 83 25.42 16.10 -11.76
CA GLU A 83 25.44 15.70 -10.36
C GLU A 83 24.40 14.59 -10.12
N ARG A 84 24.78 13.49 -9.44
CA ARG A 84 23.90 12.32 -9.23
C ARG A 84 22.59 12.66 -8.52
N ARG A 85 22.57 13.77 -7.78
CA ARG A 85 21.46 14.26 -6.97
C ARG A 85 20.52 15.17 -7.76
N ASP A 86 20.83 15.39 -9.04
CA ASP A 86 20.02 16.18 -9.96
C ASP A 86 18.78 15.41 -10.44
N ILE A 87 17.61 15.89 -10.07
CA ILE A 87 16.32 15.28 -10.42
C ILE A 87 16.09 15.23 -11.93
N ARG A 88 16.67 16.12 -12.73
CA ARG A 88 16.38 16.18 -14.18
C ARG A 88 16.91 14.97 -14.93
N VAL A 89 17.89 14.26 -14.39
CA VAL A 89 18.47 13.07 -15.02
C VAL A 89 18.06 11.77 -14.32
N ARG A 90 17.68 11.85 -13.03
CA ARG A 90 17.30 10.67 -12.23
C ARG A 90 15.80 10.57 -11.96
N GLY A 91 15.07 11.65 -12.16
CA GLY A 91 13.64 11.76 -11.87
C GLY A 91 12.78 10.81 -12.70
N SER A 92 13.10 10.58 -13.97
CA SER A 92 12.35 9.62 -14.82
C SER A 92 12.30 8.22 -14.20
N ALA A 93 13.42 7.72 -13.68
CA ALA A 93 13.47 6.42 -13.01
C ALA A 93 12.65 6.42 -11.71
N TYR A 94 12.71 7.50 -10.93
CA TYR A 94 11.93 7.67 -9.72
C TYR A 94 10.43 7.62 -10.01
N PHE A 95 9.94 8.40 -10.97
CA PHE A 95 8.52 8.48 -11.30
C PHE A 95 8.02 7.20 -12.00
N LEU A 96 8.89 6.52 -12.75
CA LEU A 96 8.60 5.20 -13.29
C LEU A 96 8.40 4.16 -12.17
N PHE A 97 9.28 4.16 -11.17
CA PHE A 97 9.14 3.28 -10.02
C PHE A 97 7.89 3.62 -9.20
N LEU A 98 7.59 4.90 -8.97
CA LEU A 98 6.37 5.34 -8.30
C LEU A 98 5.11 4.88 -9.04
N SER A 99 5.07 5.04 -10.37
CA SER A 99 3.96 4.57 -11.20
C SER A 99 3.77 3.05 -11.09
N SER A 100 4.87 2.31 -11.14
CA SER A 100 4.86 0.85 -10.97
C SER A 100 4.40 0.45 -9.58
N LEU A 101 4.87 1.13 -8.54
CA LEU A 101 4.51 0.85 -7.15
C LEU A 101 3.02 1.12 -6.91
N CYS A 102 2.47 2.23 -7.41
CA CYS A 102 1.04 2.49 -7.39
C CYS A 102 0.21 1.39 -8.06
N SER A 103 0.64 0.94 -9.25
CA SER A 103 -0.05 -0.14 -9.98
C SER A 103 0.00 -1.49 -9.25
N ILE A 104 1.16 -1.83 -8.69
CA ILE A 104 1.35 -3.05 -7.90
C ILE A 104 0.51 -2.95 -6.62
N SER A 105 0.47 -1.80 -5.95
CA SER A 105 -0.35 -1.63 -4.74
C SER A 105 -1.84 -1.83 -5.04
N GLN A 106 -2.36 -1.21 -6.10
CA GLN A 106 -3.75 -1.38 -6.54
C GLN A 106 -4.07 -2.84 -6.90
N THR A 107 -3.21 -3.49 -7.68
CA THR A 107 -3.39 -4.90 -8.05
C THR A 107 -3.33 -5.81 -6.82
N THR A 108 -2.39 -5.56 -5.91
CA THR A 108 -2.23 -6.34 -4.68
C THR A 108 -3.50 -6.29 -3.84
N ILE A 109 -4.07 -5.10 -3.64
CA ILE A 109 -5.27 -4.98 -2.83
C ILE A 109 -6.52 -5.52 -3.51
N ASN A 110 -6.68 -5.30 -4.82
CA ASN A 110 -7.82 -5.84 -5.56
C ASN A 110 -7.82 -7.37 -5.52
N ASN A 111 -6.66 -7.99 -5.72
CA ASN A 111 -6.50 -9.44 -5.63
C ASN A 111 -6.74 -9.95 -4.20
N ALA A 112 -6.24 -9.23 -3.18
CA ALA A 112 -6.44 -9.60 -1.78
C ALA A 112 -7.92 -9.52 -1.38
N ILE A 113 -8.64 -8.47 -1.79
CA ILE A 113 -10.08 -8.33 -1.58
C ILE A 113 -10.83 -9.46 -2.29
N GLU A 114 -10.52 -9.75 -3.55
CA GLU A 114 -11.17 -10.82 -4.30
C GLU A 114 -10.96 -12.19 -3.63
N GLN A 115 -9.74 -12.48 -3.17
CA GLN A 115 -9.43 -13.71 -2.45
C GLN A 115 -10.21 -13.78 -1.14
N PHE A 116 -10.15 -12.73 -0.31
CA PHE A 116 -10.84 -12.64 0.96
C PHE A 116 -12.35 -12.83 0.79
N LEU A 117 -12.98 -12.13 -0.16
CA LEU A 117 -14.43 -12.21 -0.38
C LEU A 117 -14.90 -13.61 -0.84
N ASN A 118 -14.00 -14.43 -1.39
CA ASN A 118 -14.28 -15.83 -1.75
C ASN A 118 -14.01 -16.81 -0.61
N GLU A 119 -13.41 -16.38 0.50
CA GLU A 119 -13.30 -17.20 1.71
C GLU A 119 -14.66 -17.39 2.38
N ILE A 120 -14.70 -18.36 3.30
CA ILE A 120 -15.93 -18.88 3.89
C ILE A 120 -15.97 -18.52 5.38
N PHE A 121 -17.08 -17.92 5.79
CA PHE A 121 -17.49 -17.82 7.18
C PHE A 121 -18.20 -19.11 7.61
N ILE A 122 -17.65 -19.80 8.62
CA ILE A 122 -18.17 -21.08 9.10
C ILE A 122 -18.91 -20.86 10.41
N ASN A 123 -20.19 -21.22 10.43
CA ASN A 123 -20.97 -21.20 11.65
C ASN A 123 -22.05 -22.27 11.63
N THR A 124 -22.09 -23.10 12.68
CA THR A 124 -23.07 -24.20 12.79
C THR A 124 -24.40 -23.71 13.36
N LYS A 125 -24.40 -22.57 14.03
CA LYS A 125 -25.55 -22.00 14.73
C LYS A 125 -25.68 -20.52 14.37
N LEU A 126 -26.90 -20.00 14.39
CA LEU A 126 -27.11 -18.58 14.20
C LEU A 126 -26.54 -17.81 15.41
N ILE A 127 -25.62 -16.90 15.14
CA ILE A 127 -25.05 -15.97 16.12
C ILE A 127 -25.85 -14.68 16.16
N SER A 128 -25.79 -13.98 17.28
CA SER A 128 -26.45 -12.69 17.46
C SER A 128 -25.77 -11.62 16.59
N GLU A 129 -26.51 -10.55 16.25
CA GLU A 129 -25.96 -9.42 15.49
C GLU A 129 -24.73 -8.77 16.17
N PRO A 130 -24.69 -8.56 17.51
CA PRO A 130 -23.49 -8.06 18.16
C PRO A 130 -22.27 -8.99 18.01
N GLU A 131 -22.48 -10.31 18.14
CA GLU A 131 -21.41 -11.30 17.97
C GLU A 131 -20.92 -11.34 16.52
N PHE A 132 -21.84 -11.28 15.56
CA PHE A 132 -21.52 -11.16 14.14
C PHE A 132 -20.65 -9.93 13.87
N ASN A 133 -21.08 -8.75 14.34
CA ASN A 133 -20.35 -7.51 14.12
C ASN A 133 -18.93 -7.56 14.70
N ILE A 134 -18.77 -8.09 15.92
CA ILE A 134 -17.45 -8.27 16.56
C ILE A 134 -16.58 -9.24 15.76
N GLN A 135 -17.13 -10.38 15.32
CA GLN A 135 -16.36 -11.37 14.56
C GLN A 135 -15.93 -10.80 13.21
N ILE A 136 -16.83 -10.14 12.48
CA ILE A 136 -16.52 -9.56 11.17
C ILE A 136 -15.52 -8.41 11.30
N GLU A 137 -15.65 -7.53 12.30
CA GLU A 137 -14.67 -6.47 12.53
C GLU A 137 -13.27 -7.05 12.75
N ASN A 138 -13.14 -8.07 13.60
CA ASN A 138 -11.86 -8.73 13.86
C ASN A 138 -11.26 -9.39 12.62
N ILE A 139 -12.09 -10.08 11.82
CA ILE A 139 -11.67 -10.73 10.58
C ILE A 139 -11.19 -9.69 9.56
N ILE A 140 -11.92 -8.57 9.41
CA ILE A 140 -11.54 -7.49 8.51
C ILE A 140 -10.24 -6.81 8.96
N LEU A 141 -10.05 -6.60 10.27
CA LEU A 141 -8.82 -6.07 10.83
C LEU A 141 -7.63 -7.00 10.55
N GLN A 142 -7.81 -8.31 10.72
CA GLN A 142 -6.79 -9.29 10.41
C GLN A 142 -6.44 -9.28 8.91
N PHE A 143 -7.45 -9.34 8.04
CA PHE A 143 -7.28 -9.26 6.59
C PHE A 143 -6.45 -8.04 6.15
N ARG A 144 -6.80 -6.85 6.69
CA ARG A 144 -6.06 -5.60 6.40
C ARG A 144 -4.60 -5.71 6.84
N ASN A 145 -4.36 -6.11 8.09
CA ASN A 145 -3.01 -6.18 8.65
C ASN A 145 -2.12 -7.18 7.93
N GLU A 146 -2.65 -8.35 7.58
CA GLU A 146 -1.92 -9.38 6.84
C GLU A 146 -1.58 -8.92 5.43
N THR A 147 -2.52 -8.27 4.74
CA THR A 147 -2.31 -7.72 3.40
C THR A 147 -1.19 -6.68 3.40
N LEU A 148 -1.24 -5.72 4.33
CA LEU A 148 -0.22 -4.67 4.47
C LEU A 148 1.15 -5.24 4.86
N THR A 149 1.17 -6.17 5.82
CA THR A 149 2.41 -6.80 6.32
C THR A 149 3.08 -7.66 5.24
N LYS A 150 2.29 -8.41 4.46
CA LYS A 150 2.82 -9.24 3.37
C LYS A 150 3.42 -8.38 2.25
N PHE A 151 2.77 -7.27 1.91
CA PHE A 151 3.29 -6.34 0.90
C PHE A 151 4.59 -5.68 1.36
N SER A 152 4.58 -5.02 2.52
CA SER A 152 5.76 -4.34 3.08
C SER A 152 6.92 -5.32 3.29
N GLY A 153 6.65 -6.53 3.78
CA GLY A 153 7.63 -7.60 3.90
C GLY A 153 8.26 -8.00 2.56
N SER A 154 7.45 -8.10 1.50
CA SER A 154 7.94 -8.42 0.15
C SER A 154 8.80 -7.29 -0.43
N LEU A 155 8.39 -6.03 -0.25
CA LEU A 155 9.15 -4.86 -0.67
C LEU A 155 10.49 -4.77 0.08
N LYS A 156 10.49 -5.03 1.39
CA LYS A 156 11.70 -5.08 2.21
C LYS A 156 12.65 -6.19 1.74
N LEU A 157 12.14 -7.40 1.53
CA LEU A 157 12.94 -8.52 1.04
C LEU A 157 13.63 -8.19 -0.29
N LEU A 158 12.92 -7.52 -1.20
CA LEU A 158 13.50 -7.09 -2.48
C LEU A 158 14.66 -6.10 -2.28
N ARG A 159 14.50 -5.12 -1.38
CA ARG A 159 15.56 -4.16 -1.02
C ARG A 159 16.78 -4.86 -0.41
N ASP A 160 16.55 -5.80 0.51
CA ASP A 160 17.60 -6.56 1.18
C ASP A 160 18.37 -7.44 0.19
N ILE A 161 17.69 -8.08 -0.77
CA ILE A 161 18.32 -8.85 -1.86
C ILE A 161 19.15 -7.94 -2.76
N MET A 162 18.64 -6.76 -3.13
CA MET A 162 19.36 -5.81 -3.97
C MET A 162 20.66 -5.34 -3.31
N ASN A 163 20.59 -4.98 -2.03
CA ASN A 163 21.77 -4.52 -1.29
C ASN A 163 22.75 -5.67 -1.01
N GLY A 164 22.28 -6.81 -0.50
CA GLY A 164 23.12 -7.94 -0.12
C GLY A 164 23.87 -8.59 -1.29
N ASN A 165 23.36 -8.44 -2.52
CA ASN A 165 24.04 -8.88 -3.74
C ASN A 165 24.75 -7.75 -4.49
N ALA A 166 24.84 -6.55 -3.90
CA ALA A 166 25.50 -5.37 -4.48
C ALA A 166 25.05 -5.06 -5.92
N PHE A 167 23.75 -5.11 -6.20
CA PHE A 167 23.20 -4.81 -7.54
C PHE A 167 23.62 -3.41 -7.98
N VAL A 168 24.47 -3.30 -9.01
CA VAL A 168 24.98 -2.02 -9.50
C VAL A 168 23.89 -1.26 -10.28
N SER A 169 23.57 -0.05 -9.84
CA SER A 169 22.65 0.83 -10.54
C SER A 169 23.33 1.49 -11.75
N SER A 170 22.71 1.42 -12.92
CA SER A 170 23.14 2.17 -14.12
C SER A 170 23.07 3.69 -13.93
N TYR A 171 22.38 4.17 -12.89
CA TYR A 171 22.25 5.58 -12.54
C TYR A 171 23.36 6.10 -11.62
N PHE A 172 24.37 5.30 -11.28
CA PHE A 172 25.47 5.70 -10.37
C PHE A 172 24.91 6.19 -9.03
N LEU A 173 23.99 5.43 -8.45
CA LEU A 173 23.38 5.74 -7.15
C LEU A 173 24.09 5.04 -5.99
N ASN A 174 24.59 3.81 -6.21
CA ASN A 174 25.33 3.03 -5.22
C ASN A 174 26.79 2.77 -5.56
N TRP A 175 27.15 2.61 -6.83
CA TRP A 175 28.52 2.29 -7.26
C TRP A 175 28.94 3.18 -8.42
N TYR A 176 30.13 3.74 -8.32
CA TYR A 176 30.87 4.24 -9.48
C TYR A 176 31.50 3.08 -10.21
N TRP A 177 31.45 3.12 -11.53
CA TRP A 177 32.22 2.25 -12.39
C TRP A 177 32.80 3.10 -13.52
N TRP A 178 34.01 2.82 -13.94
CA TRP A 178 34.66 3.56 -15.03
C TRP A 178 35.48 2.62 -15.87
N ARG A 179 35.69 2.98 -17.14
CA ARG A 179 36.65 2.30 -17.99
C ARG A 179 38.00 2.99 -17.83
N ASP A 180 39.02 2.24 -17.44
CA ASP A 180 40.39 2.71 -17.58
C ASP A 180 40.78 2.64 -19.05
N VAL A 181 40.78 3.80 -19.71
CA VAL A 181 41.03 3.93 -21.17
C VAL A 181 42.45 3.51 -21.55
N ASN A 182 43.38 3.49 -20.59
CA ASN A 182 44.78 3.15 -20.79
C ASN A 182 45.10 1.69 -20.41
N SER A 183 44.15 0.96 -19.85
CA SER A 183 44.31 -0.44 -19.48
C SER A 183 43.83 -1.36 -20.60
N THR A 184 44.66 -2.33 -20.97
CA THR A 184 44.23 -3.45 -21.84
C THR A 184 43.43 -4.51 -21.08
N SER A 185 43.23 -4.34 -19.76
CA SER A 185 42.47 -5.29 -18.95
C SER A 185 40.97 -5.19 -19.25
N SER A 186 40.28 -6.32 -19.30
CA SER A 186 38.81 -6.36 -19.39
C SER A 186 38.11 -6.17 -18.04
N ILE A 187 38.82 -5.66 -17.03
CA ILE A 187 38.29 -5.46 -15.67
C ILE A 187 37.68 -4.06 -15.60
N ILE A 188 36.42 -3.99 -15.13
CA ILE A 188 35.75 -2.72 -14.85
C ILE A 188 35.92 -2.44 -13.35
N PRO A 189 36.78 -1.49 -12.95
CA PRO A 189 36.89 -1.10 -11.55
C PRO A 189 35.58 -0.48 -11.08
N ILE A 190 35.20 -0.83 -9.84
CA ILE A 190 34.03 -0.28 -9.16
C ILE A 190 34.42 0.27 -7.79
N SER A 191 33.73 1.33 -7.36
CA SER A 191 33.90 1.91 -6.03
C SER A 191 32.53 2.30 -5.46
N PRO A 192 32.23 2.03 -4.18
CA PRO A 192 30.95 2.40 -3.60
C PRO A 192 30.84 3.92 -3.48
N ILE A 193 29.62 4.42 -3.61
CA ILE A 193 29.30 5.83 -3.38
C ILE A 193 29.28 6.08 -1.87
N ILE A 194 29.93 7.17 -1.47
CA ILE A 194 29.94 7.67 -0.10
C ILE A 194 29.17 9.00 -0.08
N MET A 195 28.13 9.07 0.75
CA MET A 195 27.31 10.27 0.97
C MET A 195 28.08 11.34 1.74
N GLU A 196 27.55 12.57 1.80
CA GLU A 196 28.24 13.70 2.47
C GLU A 196 28.46 13.47 3.97
N ASN A 197 27.56 12.70 4.59
CA ASN A 197 27.67 12.30 6.00
C ASN A 197 28.63 11.11 6.25
N GLY A 198 29.31 10.60 5.21
CA GLY A 198 30.21 9.45 5.29
C GLY A 198 29.54 8.09 5.16
N CYS A 199 28.22 8.02 4.96
CA CYS A 199 27.50 6.76 4.75
C CYS A 199 27.86 6.14 3.40
N SER A 200 28.23 4.85 3.38
CA SER A 200 28.65 4.14 2.16
C SER A 200 27.56 3.21 1.65
N CYS A 201 27.18 3.38 0.38
CA CYS A 201 26.23 2.50 -0.30
C CYS A 201 26.72 1.07 -0.50
N GLY A 202 28.01 0.81 -0.30
CA GLY A 202 28.57 -0.54 -0.30
C GLY A 202 28.35 -1.30 1.00
N THR A 203 27.96 -0.62 2.09
CA THR A 203 27.76 -1.24 3.40
C THR A 203 26.38 -1.01 3.99
N GLN A 204 25.68 0.07 3.60
CA GLN A 204 24.37 0.45 4.10
C GLN A 204 23.45 0.85 2.93
N SER A 205 22.18 0.44 2.98
CA SER A 205 21.18 0.78 1.94
C SER A 205 20.46 2.10 2.21
N ASP A 206 20.36 2.49 3.47
CA ASP A 206 19.61 3.63 3.99
C ASP A 206 20.41 4.95 3.97
N CYS A 207 21.54 4.99 3.24
CA CYS A 207 22.28 6.22 3.03
C CYS A 207 21.49 7.19 2.15
N ILE A 208 21.31 8.42 2.64
CA ILE A 208 20.49 9.45 1.99
C ILE A 208 21.24 10.78 1.99
N ASP A 209 21.18 11.50 0.87
CA ASP A 209 21.49 12.92 0.77
C ASP A 209 20.27 13.71 0.28
N SER A 210 20.22 15.01 0.55
CA SER A 210 19.26 15.90 -0.10
C SER A 210 19.69 16.17 -1.54
N GLY A 211 18.72 16.28 -2.46
CA GLY A 211 19.00 16.62 -3.85
C GLY A 211 18.23 17.83 -4.35
N GLY A 212 18.21 17.98 -5.67
CA GLY A 212 17.45 19.03 -6.32
C GLY A 212 17.93 19.25 -7.74
N ILE A 213 18.21 20.49 -8.09
CA ILE A 213 18.69 20.89 -9.42
C ILE A 213 20.05 21.54 -9.26
N TYR A 214 21.02 21.13 -10.08
CA TYR A 214 22.39 21.57 -10.04
C TYR A 214 22.80 22.25 -11.36
N TYR A 215 23.83 23.08 -11.31
CA TYR A 215 24.54 23.47 -12.51
C TYR A 215 25.35 22.27 -13.03
N ILE A 216 25.31 22.04 -14.34
CA ILE A 216 25.91 20.86 -14.99
C ILE A 216 27.42 20.77 -14.68
N LEU A 217 28.17 21.87 -14.78
CA LEU A 217 29.63 21.80 -14.82
C LEU A 217 30.37 22.13 -13.51
N ASN A 218 29.67 22.46 -12.43
CA ASN A 218 30.33 22.92 -11.20
C ASN A 218 29.70 22.40 -9.91
N ASN A 219 28.74 21.45 -9.98
CA ASN A 219 28.07 20.82 -8.85
C ASN A 219 27.44 21.79 -7.82
N ILE A 220 27.21 23.05 -8.23
CA ILE A 220 26.53 24.04 -7.39
C ILE A 220 25.03 23.81 -7.48
N GLN A 221 24.36 23.68 -6.33
CA GLN A 221 22.91 23.54 -6.27
C GLN A 221 22.23 24.86 -6.65
N LYS A 222 21.35 24.82 -7.66
CA LYS A 222 20.48 25.95 -8.04
C LYS A 222 19.22 26.02 -7.20
N PHE A 223 18.66 24.85 -6.94
CA PHE A 223 17.36 24.70 -6.31
C PHE A 223 17.38 23.42 -5.49
N ALA A 224 17.24 23.56 -4.18
CA ALA A 224 16.93 22.44 -3.30
C ALA A 224 15.45 22.12 -3.45
N MET A 225 15.13 20.92 -3.92
CA MET A 225 13.74 20.52 -4.12
C MET A 225 13.19 19.92 -2.82
N PRO A 226 12.18 20.54 -2.19
CA PRO A 226 11.62 20.01 -0.95
C PRO A 226 11.11 18.58 -1.13
N GLY A 227 11.54 17.69 -0.24
CA GLY A 227 11.16 16.29 -0.27
C GLY A 227 11.95 15.40 -1.23
N TRP A 228 12.83 15.97 -2.07
CA TRP A 228 13.66 15.17 -2.98
C TRP A 228 14.94 14.73 -2.29
N ASN A 229 15.00 13.44 -2.00
CA ASN A 229 16.15 12.78 -1.40
C ASN A 229 16.73 11.76 -2.38
N ILE A 230 18.04 11.55 -2.31
CA ILE A 230 18.78 10.62 -3.15
C ILE A 230 19.34 9.49 -2.29
N GLY A 231 18.96 8.26 -2.63
CA GLY A 231 19.40 7.07 -1.92
C GLY A 231 20.39 6.23 -2.74
N CYS A 232 20.84 5.12 -2.17
CA CYS A 232 21.71 4.16 -2.85
C CYS A 232 21.05 3.44 -4.05
N SER A 233 19.74 3.49 -4.16
CA SER A 233 19.01 2.95 -5.32
C SER A 233 17.83 3.84 -5.68
N VAL A 234 17.20 3.58 -6.83
CA VAL A 234 15.95 4.27 -7.21
C VAL A 234 14.84 3.95 -6.20
N VAL A 235 14.82 2.74 -5.65
CA VAL A 235 13.87 2.32 -4.61
C VAL A 235 14.07 3.15 -3.35
N GLU A 236 15.31 3.25 -2.86
CA GLU A 236 15.62 4.03 -1.65
C GLU A 236 15.38 5.52 -1.87
N THR A 237 15.74 6.04 -3.05
CA THR A 237 15.43 7.42 -3.47
C THR A 237 13.94 7.69 -3.37
N LEU A 238 13.07 6.78 -3.85
CA LEU A 238 11.63 6.92 -3.72
C LEU A 238 11.18 6.89 -2.26
N LEU A 239 11.49 5.81 -1.57
CA LEU A 239 10.95 5.52 -0.24
C LEU A 239 11.36 6.55 0.81
N TYR A 240 12.58 7.09 0.72
CA TYR A 240 13.07 8.14 1.61
C TYR A 240 12.77 9.57 1.15
N SER A 241 12.16 9.76 -0.02
CA SER A 241 11.64 11.07 -0.44
C SER A 241 10.22 11.31 0.09
N THR A 242 9.79 12.56 0.06
CA THR A 242 8.41 12.99 0.38
C THR A 242 7.75 13.59 -0.87
N PHE A 243 6.43 13.83 -0.83
CA PHE A 243 5.70 14.45 -1.93
C PHE A 243 5.54 15.97 -1.79
N GLU A 244 6.28 16.63 -0.90
CA GLU A 244 6.10 18.05 -0.57
C GLU A 244 6.09 18.97 -1.79
N CYS A 245 7.09 18.83 -2.69
CA CYS A 245 7.13 19.60 -3.92
C CYS A 245 5.94 19.32 -4.85
N LEU A 246 5.42 18.09 -4.86
CA LEU A 246 4.33 17.68 -5.76
C LEU A 246 2.99 18.33 -5.40
N TYR A 247 2.84 18.84 -4.18
CA TYR A 247 1.68 19.61 -3.73
C TYR A 247 1.86 21.14 -3.87
N ASN A 248 2.97 21.60 -4.46
CA ASN A 248 3.29 23.02 -4.56
C ASN A 248 3.51 23.42 -6.02
N GLN A 249 2.57 24.19 -6.59
CA GLN A 249 2.62 24.59 -8.00
C GLN A 249 3.90 25.37 -8.32
N THR A 250 4.35 26.28 -7.46
CA THR A 250 5.60 27.01 -7.65
C THR A 250 6.80 26.07 -7.76
N CYS A 251 6.81 24.98 -6.99
CA CYS A 251 7.87 23.97 -7.06
C CYS A 251 7.85 23.20 -8.38
N ILE A 252 6.65 22.84 -8.84
CA ILE A 252 6.45 22.19 -10.15
C ILE A 252 6.85 23.11 -11.30
N ASP A 253 6.48 24.39 -11.24
CA ASP A 253 6.83 25.38 -12.27
C ASP A 253 8.36 25.56 -12.36
N LEU A 254 9.07 25.58 -11.22
CA LEU A 254 10.53 25.60 -11.19
C LEU A 254 11.13 24.34 -11.81
N LEU A 255 10.60 23.16 -11.47
CA LEU A 255 11.06 21.89 -12.05
C LEU A 255 10.87 21.87 -13.57
N LEU A 256 9.71 22.31 -14.07
CA LEU A 256 9.43 22.43 -15.49
C LEU A 256 10.38 23.40 -16.19
N HIS A 257 10.59 24.58 -15.60
CA HIS A 257 11.51 25.59 -16.13
C HIS A 257 12.91 25.02 -16.38
N TYR A 258 13.48 24.31 -15.41
CA TYR A 258 14.82 23.74 -15.53
C TYR A 258 14.89 22.41 -16.29
N ALA A 259 13.78 21.69 -16.43
CA ALA A 259 13.71 20.48 -17.26
C ALA A 259 13.71 20.81 -18.77
N THR A 260 13.02 21.88 -19.18
CA THR A 260 13.01 22.32 -20.59
C THR A 260 14.40 22.66 -21.14
N SER A 261 15.35 23.07 -20.29
CA SER A 261 16.71 23.39 -20.73
C SER A 261 17.54 22.16 -21.09
N VAL A 262 17.05 20.94 -20.83
CA VAL A 262 17.79 19.68 -20.98
C VAL A 262 17.16 18.76 -22.03
N SER A 263 15.83 18.79 -22.22
CA SER A 263 15.13 17.91 -23.16
C SER A 263 15.09 18.49 -24.59
N SER A 264 16.18 18.34 -25.35
CA SER A 264 16.20 18.69 -26.79
C SER A 264 15.22 17.90 -27.67
N LEU A 265 14.66 16.78 -27.15
CA LEU A 265 13.76 15.86 -27.86
C LEU A 265 12.27 16.23 -27.75
N TYR A 266 11.85 17.05 -26.79
CA TYR A 266 10.44 17.42 -26.57
C TYR A 266 10.31 18.94 -26.51
N SER A 267 10.29 19.59 -27.69
CA SER A 267 10.13 21.05 -27.83
C SER A 267 8.74 21.60 -27.49
N TYR A 268 7.80 20.73 -27.07
CA TYR A 268 6.49 21.13 -26.58
C TYR A 268 6.52 21.20 -25.06
N GLY A 269 6.21 22.38 -24.51
CA GLY A 269 6.10 22.59 -23.08
C GLY A 269 5.13 21.58 -22.44
N MET A 270 5.57 20.96 -21.36
CA MET A 270 4.72 20.09 -20.57
C MET A 270 3.85 20.92 -19.63
N ASN A 271 2.54 20.66 -19.66
CA ASN A 271 1.61 21.21 -18.69
C ASN A 271 1.24 20.13 -17.69
N ILE A 272 1.76 20.25 -16.47
CA ILE A 272 1.38 19.42 -15.32
C ILE A 272 1.05 20.35 -14.16
N SER A 273 0.06 19.96 -13.38
CA SER A 273 -0.34 20.71 -12.19
C SER A 273 0.10 19.98 -10.93
N ALA A 274 0.37 20.75 -9.88
CA ALA A 274 0.55 20.20 -8.55
C ALA A 274 -0.70 19.44 -8.09
N ILE A 275 -0.48 18.44 -7.25
CA ILE A 275 -1.56 17.66 -6.63
C ILE A 275 -2.42 18.59 -5.80
N ASN A 276 -3.74 18.38 -5.85
CA ASN A 276 -4.71 19.22 -5.18
C ASN A 276 -4.56 19.15 -3.64
N SER A 277 -4.02 20.22 -3.05
CA SER A 277 -3.82 20.32 -1.60
C SER A 277 -5.12 20.48 -0.81
N SER A 278 -6.25 20.78 -1.46
CA SER A 278 -7.56 20.90 -0.80
C SER A 278 -8.25 19.55 -0.57
N ILE A 279 -7.82 18.49 -1.25
CA ILE A 279 -8.32 17.13 -1.00
C ILE A 279 -7.58 16.58 0.22
N VAL A 280 -8.33 16.23 1.25
CA VAL A 280 -7.80 15.69 2.51
C VAL A 280 -7.14 14.35 2.26
N SER A 281 -5.94 14.17 2.81
CA SER A 281 -5.23 12.90 2.89
C SER A 281 -5.02 12.54 4.35
N ARG A 282 -5.06 11.24 4.68
CA ARG A 282 -4.66 10.77 6.02
C ARG A 282 -3.15 10.88 6.25
N PHE A 283 -2.37 11.03 5.19
CA PHE A 283 -0.92 11.18 5.26
C PHE A 283 -0.52 12.66 5.27
N LYS A 284 0.49 12.98 6.08
CA LYS A 284 1.10 14.31 6.06
C LYS A 284 1.88 14.49 4.76
N ARG A 285 1.90 15.71 4.22
CA ARG A 285 2.65 16.02 2.98
C ARG A 285 4.15 15.74 3.08
N ASN A 286 4.72 15.90 4.27
CA ASN A 286 6.12 15.59 4.58
C ASN A 286 6.32 14.16 5.14
N ALA A 287 5.30 13.29 5.06
CA ALA A 287 5.50 11.88 5.34
C ALA A 287 6.43 11.27 4.29
N LEU A 288 7.28 10.34 4.71
CA LEU A 288 8.10 9.55 3.79
C LEU A 288 7.17 8.77 2.86
N THR A 289 7.56 8.66 1.59
CA THR A 289 6.85 7.84 0.62
C THR A 289 6.78 6.39 1.09
N GLN A 290 7.79 5.91 1.85
CA GLN A 290 7.74 4.61 2.49
C GLN A 290 6.51 4.44 3.38
N THR A 291 6.19 5.42 4.23
CA THR A 291 5.01 5.35 5.12
C THR A 291 3.71 5.23 4.33
N ILE A 292 3.64 5.87 3.17
CA ILE A 292 2.47 5.80 2.28
C ILE A 292 2.44 4.44 1.55
N ALA A 293 3.60 3.94 1.12
CA ALA A 293 3.75 2.69 0.41
C ALA A 293 3.51 1.45 1.30
N ASP A 294 3.99 1.46 2.54
CA ASP A 294 3.74 0.42 3.54
C ASP A 294 2.24 0.23 3.82
N GLU A 295 1.47 1.29 3.55
CA GLU A 295 0.01 1.36 3.63
C GLU A 295 -0.69 1.17 2.27
N LEU A 296 0.01 0.65 1.26
CA LEU A 296 -0.48 0.39 -0.11
C LEU A 296 -1.07 1.64 -0.81
N PHE A 297 -0.66 2.84 -0.41
CA PHE A 297 -1.25 4.10 -0.87
C PHE A 297 -2.76 4.20 -0.61
N ILE A 298 -3.32 3.45 0.35
CA ILE A 298 -4.75 3.49 0.65
C ILE A 298 -5.07 4.71 1.51
N GLU A 299 -6.05 5.50 1.13
CA GLU A 299 -6.57 6.62 1.92
C GLU A 299 -7.70 6.15 2.85
N GLU A 300 -8.61 5.34 2.32
CA GLU A 300 -9.80 4.89 3.05
C GLU A 300 -10.18 3.46 2.66
N TRP A 301 -10.61 2.70 3.67
CA TRP A 301 -11.26 1.41 3.51
C TRP A 301 -12.75 1.55 3.78
N LYS A 302 -13.58 1.35 2.76
CA LYS A 302 -15.04 1.37 2.85
C LYS A 302 -15.53 -0.06 2.94
N VAL A 303 -15.85 -0.49 4.16
CA VAL A 303 -16.35 -1.84 4.44
C VAL A 303 -17.80 -1.74 4.87
N ASN A 304 -18.66 -2.52 4.22
CA ASN A 304 -20.06 -2.65 4.57
C ASN A 304 -20.36 -4.13 4.79
N SER A 305 -20.91 -4.48 5.94
CA SER A 305 -21.33 -5.84 6.28
C SER A 305 -22.79 -5.86 6.70
N SER A 306 -23.56 -6.83 6.22
CA SER A 306 -24.99 -6.93 6.50
C SER A 306 -25.32 -8.19 7.30
N TYR A 307 -25.77 -8.01 8.53
CA TYR A 307 -26.29 -9.11 9.35
C TYR A 307 -27.52 -9.76 8.71
N SER A 308 -28.42 -8.96 8.13
CA SER A 308 -29.62 -9.50 7.48
C SER A 308 -29.29 -10.38 6.27
N LEU A 309 -28.28 -10.02 5.46
CA LEU A 309 -27.81 -10.90 4.39
C LEU A 309 -27.20 -12.19 4.95
N PHE A 310 -26.41 -12.10 6.01
CA PHE A 310 -25.88 -13.29 6.70
C PHE A 310 -27.00 -14.18 7.26
N TYR A 311 -28.00 -13.60 7.92
CA TYR A 311 -29.17 -14.29 8.46
C TYR A 311 -29.90 -15.06 7.35
N ASN A 312 -30.16 -14.40 6.22
CA ASN A 312 -30.83 -15.02 5.07
C ASN A 312 -30.01 -16.15 4.45
N GLN A 313 -28.69 -16.10 4.53
CA GLN A 313 -27.83 -17.20 4.08
C GLN A 313 -27.81 -18.37 5.07
N CYS A 314 -27.73 -18.11 6.39
CA CYS A 314 -27.80 -19.13 7.43
C CYS A 314 -29.16 -19.85 7.42
N ALA A 315 -30.25 -19.08 7.26
CA ALA A 315 -31.63 -19.54 7.12
C ALA A 315 -31.99 -20.70 8.08
N PRO A 316 -32.03 -20.48 9.41
CA PRO A 316 -32.26 -21.57 10.37
C PRO A 316 -33.62 -22.25 10.13
N ALA A 317 -33.64 -23.60 10.03
CA ALA A 317 -34.89 -24.35 9.86
C ALA A 317 -35.75 -24.37 11.13
N TYR A 318 -35.13 -24.29 12.30
CA TYR A 318 -35.81 -24.21 13.59
C TYR A 318 -34.90 -23.57 14.65
N CYS A 319 -35.50 -23.10 15.73
CA CYS A 319 -34.83 -22.73 16.97
C CYS A 319 -35.43 -23.55 18.12
N SER A 320 -34.60 -24.05 19.03
CA SER A 320 -35.01 -24.71 20.26
C SER A 320 -34.57 -23.91 21.49
N TYR A 321 -35.38 -23.88 22.53
CA TYR A 321 -35.05 -23.19 23.78
C TYR A 321 -35.68 -23.89 24.99
N LYS A 322 -35.12 -23.57 26.18
CA LYS A 322 -35.60 -24.05 27.49
C LYS A 322 -36.23 -22.94 28.28
#